data_AF-A0A920RYQ1-F1
#
_entry.id   AF-A0A920RYQ1-F1
#
_cell.length_a   1.000
_cell.length_b   1.000
_cell.length_c   1.000
_cell.angle_alpha   90.00
_cell.angle_beta   90.00
_cell.angle_gamma   90.00
#
_symmetry.space_group_name_H-M   'P 1'
#
loop_
_entity.id
_entity.type
_entity.pdbx_description
1 polymer ?
#
loop_
_entity_poly.entity_id
_entity_poly.type
_entity_poly.pdbx_seq_one_letter_code
_entity_poly.pdbx_strand_id
1 'polypeptide(L)'
;MPEHTYELPLNERLRTFMRVEFLYKRLNYTLESDDTWAIRSSVNTLLEIYSILTRTDVRREVLFDLDRYIFQMTQYQDSSMVNKERAKEI
;
A
#
# COMPACT_ATOMS: atom_id res chain seq x y z
N MET A 1 -12.99 -14.68 22.01
CA MET A 1 -13.33 -13.38 21.37
C MET A 1 -12.52 -13.26 20.10
N PRO A 2 -13.05 -12.76 18.97
CA PRO A 2 -12.23 -12.55 17.79
C PRO A 2 -11.13 -11.55 18.12
N GLU A 3 -9.91 -11.85 17.70
CA GLU A 3 -8.77 -10.95 17.86
C GLU A 3 -8.91 -9.80 16.86
N HIS A 4 -8.76 -8.56 17.35
CA HIS A 4 -8.85 -7.37 16.52
C HIS A 4 -7.45 -6.77 16.36
N THR A 5 -6.99 -6.63 15.12
CA THR A 5 -5.71 -5.99 14.80
C THR A 5 -5.93 -4.49 14.54
N TYR A 6 -5.14 -3.65 15.20
CA TYR A 6 -5.12 -2.21 15.00
C TYR A 6 -3.72 -1.76 14.58
N GLU A 7 -3.67 -0.92 13.55
CA GLU A 7 -2.42 -0.37 13.04
C GLU A 7 -2.38 1.15 13.24
N LEU A 8 -1.26 1.67 13.73
CA LEU A 8 -1.04 3.11 13.93
C LEU A 8 0.10 3.59 13.03
N PRO A 9 -0.15 4.49 12.05
CA PRO A 9 0.92 5.07 11.27
C PRO A 9 1.81 5.95 12.14
N LEU A 10 3.10 5.62 12.22
CA LEU A 10 4.09 6.34 13.05
C LEU A 10 4.69 7.59 12.37
N ASN A 11 4.36 7.83 11.11
CA ASN A 11 4.77 9.03 10.37
C ASN A 11 3.75 9.36 9.26
N GLU A 12 3.83 10.58 8.73
CA GLU A 12 2.86 11.07 7.74
C GLU A 12 2.92 10.31 6.41
N ARG A 13 4.10 9.82 6.06
CA ARG A 13 4.30 8.98 4.89
C ARG A 13 3.56 7.66 5.01
N LEU A 14 3.70 6.95 6.13
CA LEU A 14 2.98 5.71 6.40
C LEU A 14 1.47 5.96 6.49
N ARG A 15 1.04 7.07 7.07
CA ARG A 15 -0.38 7.50 7.06
C ARG A 15 -0.89 7.63 5.63
N THR A 16 -0.11 8.25 4.75
CA THR A 16 -0.47 8.43 3.33
C THR A 16 -0.59 7.08 2.62
N PHE A 17 0.37 6.18 2.81
CA PHE A 17 0.33 4.84 2.20
C PHE A 17 -0.87 4.02 2.70
N MET A 18 -1.10 3.97 4.02
CA MET A 18 -2.26 3.26 4.58
C MET A 18 -3.58 3.85 4.08
N ARG A 19 -3.66 5.17 3.92
CA ARG A 19 -4.86 5.83 3.37
C ARG A 19 -5.07 5.46 1.90
N VAL A 20 -4.02 5.46 1.08
CA VAL A 20 -4.13 5.03 -0.33
C VAL A 20 -4.53 3.56 -0.43
N GLU A 21 -3.96 2.68 0.40
CA GLU A 21 -4.32 1.26 0.45
C GLU A 21 -5.80 1.07 0.81
N PHE A 22 -6.28 1.77 1.84
CA PHE A 22 -7.70 1.74 2.23
C PHE A 22 -8.63 2.21 1.10
N LEU A 23 -8.28 3.32 0.44
CA LEU A 23 -9.08 3.85 -0.68
C LEU A 23 -9.09 2.87 -1.85
N TYR A 24 -7.96 2.24 -2.16
CA TYR A 24 -7.87 1.23 -3.21
C TYR A 24 -8.75 0.01 -2.90
N LYS A 25 -8.74 -0.49 -1.65
CA LYS A 25 -9.64 -1.57 -1.20
C LYS A 25 -11.12 -1.18 -1.38
N ARG A 26 -11.49 0.04 -0.99
CA ARG A 26 -12.85 0.56 -1.18
C ARG A 26 -13.23 0.63 -2.65
N LEU A 27 -12.34 1.12 -3.50
CA LEU A 27 -12.57 1.21 -4.95
C LEU A 27 -12.82 -0.18 -5.55
N ASN A 28 -11.97 -1.17 -5.24
CA ASN A 28 -12.16 -2.54 -5.74
C ASN A 28 -13.51 -3.11 -5.31
N TYR A 29 -13.88 -2.92 -4.04
CA TYR A 29 -15.17 -3.38 -3.53
C TYR A 29 -16.36 -2.71 -4.26
N THR A 30 -16.30 -1.41 -4.52
CA THR A 30 -17.42 -0.70 -5.17
C THR A 30 -17.46 -0.86 -6.67
N LEU A 31 -16.40 -1.38 -7.30
CA LEU A 31 -16.39 -1.75 -8.71
C LEU A 31 -17.10 -3.08 -8.99
N GLU A 32 -17.34 -3.91 -7.96
CA GLU A 32 -18.06 -5.19 -8.10
C GLU A 32 -19.58 -5.04 -8.17
N SER A 33 -20.11 -3.81 -8.02
CA SER A 33 -21.54 -3.53 -7.96
C SER A 33 -21.94 -2.43 -8.94
N ASP A 34 -23.00 -2.68 -9.72
CA ASP A 34 -23.59 -1.74 -10.67
C ASP A 34 -24.65 -0.81 -10.03
N ASP A 35 -24.77 -0.78 -8.70
CA ASP A 35 -25.70 0.12 -8.02
C ASP A 35 -25.25 1.59 -8.15
N THR A 36 -26.22 2.50 -8.15
CA THR A 36 -25.97 3.95 -8.28
C THR A 36 -25.06 4.46 -7.15
N TRP A 37 -25.19 3.95 -5.93
CA TRP A 37 -24.32 4.34 -4.82
C TRP A 37 -22.91 3.78 -4.97
N ALA A 38 -22.77 2.56 -5.50
CA ALA A 38 -21.47 1.96 -5.77
C ALA A 38 -20.71 2.78 -6.82
N ILE A 39 -21.36 3.15 -7.92
CA ILE A 39 -20.78 4.01 -8.97
C ILE A 39 -20.34 5.37 -8.39
N ARG A 40 -21.21 6.03 -7.62
CA ARG A 40 -20.86 7.31 -6.96
C ARG A 40 -19.67 7.14 -6.02
N SER A 41 -19.63 6.07 -5.24
CA SER A 41 -18.53 5.78 -4.31
C SER A 41 -17.22 5.52 -5.05
N SER A 42 -17.26 4.79 -6.16
CA SER A 42 -16.09 4.53 -7.02
C SER A 42 -15.51 5.83 -7.57
N VAL A 43 -16.35 6.71 -8.15
CA VAL A 43 -15.91 8.02 -8.66
C VAL A 43 -15.34 8.89 -7.54
N ASN A 44 -16.02 8.98 -6.40
CA ASN A 44 -15.52 9.78 -5.27
C ASN A 44 -14.19 9.23 -4.73
N THR A 45 -14.03 7.91 -4.67
CA THR A 45 -12.79 7.28 -4.23
C THR A 45 -11.63 7.57 -5.18
N LEU A 46 -11.87 7.57 -6.51
CA LEU A 46 -10.87 7.98 -7.49
C LEU A 46 -10.44 9.44 -7.30
N LEU A 47 -11.38 10.35 -7.05
CA LEU A 47 -11.07 11.76 -6.78
C LEU A 47 -10.26 11.93 -5.48
N GLU A 48 -10.59 11.17 -4.43
CA GLU A 48 -9.83 11.17 -3.19
C GLU A 48 -8.39 10.67 -3.41
N ILE A 49 -8.19 9.58 -4.15
CA ILE A 49 -6.85 9.08 -4.51
C ILE A 49 -6.09 10.14 -5.31
N TYR A 50 -6.72 10.73 -6.33
CA TYR A 50 -6.12 11.80 -7.13
C TYR A 50 -5.69 13.00 -6.28
N SER A 51 -6.50 13.39 -5.29
CA SER A 51 -6.17 14.50 -4.38
C SER A 51 -4.92 14.22 -3.52
N ILE A 52 -4.64 12.96 -3.21
CA ILE A 52 -3.43 12.57 -2.47
C ILE A 52 -2.22 12.60 -3.42
N LEU A 53 -2.34 11.96 -4.59
CA LEU A 53 -1.27 11.84 -5.58
C LEU A 53 -0.84 13.20 -6.17
N THR A 54 -1.69 14.22 -6.13
CA THR A 54 -1.37 15.58 -6.60
C THR A 54 -0.67 16.45 -5.56
N ARG A 55 -0.87 16.18 -4.27
CA ARG A 55 -0.32 17.00 -3.17
C ARG A 55 1.03 16.49 -2.66
N THR A 56 1.33 15.22 -2.93
CA THR A 56 2.52 14.53 -2.41
C THR A 56 3.19 13.77 -3.54
N ASP A 57 4.53 13.75 -3.57
CA ASP A 57 5.29 12.96 -4.53
C ASP A 57 5.38 11.49 -4.09
N VAL A 58 4.20 10.86 -3.99
CA VAL A 58 4.03 9.47 -3.53
C VAL A 58 4.89 8.52 -4.36
N ARG A 59 5.08 8.80 -5.65
CA ARG A 59 5.91 8.00 -6.55
C ARG A 59 7.36 7.97 -6.06
N ARG A 60 7.97 9.14 -5.85
CA ARG A 60 9.36 9.22 -5.37
C ARG A 60 9.51 8.56 -4.01
N GLU A 61 8.54 8.76 -3.12
CA GLU A 61 8.53 8.08 -1.83
C GLU A 61 8.51 6.57 -2.02
N VAL A 62 7.55 6.00 -2.74
CA VAL A 62 7.48 4.54 -2.96
C VAL A 62 8.79 3.99 -3.54
N LEU A 63 9.36 4.66 -4.55
CA LEU A 63 10.65 4.26 -5.13
C LEU A 63 11.77 4.21 -4.09
N PHE A 64 11.88 5.25 -3.24
CA PHE A 64 12.88 5.28 -2.18
C PHE A 64 12.75 4.13 -1.18
N ASP A 65 11.51 3.75 -0.81
CA ASP A 65 11.32 2.59 0.09
C ASP A 65 11.62 1.27 -0.61
N LEU A 66 11.25 1.13 -1.89
CA LEU A 66 11.60 -0.06 -2.67
C LEU A 66 13.12 -0.22 -2.77
N ASP A 67 13.85 0.85 -3.09
CA ASP A 67 15.33 0.82 -3.12
C ASP A 67 15.91 0.43 -1.76
N ARG A 68 15.37 0.98 -0.66
CA ARG A 68 15.77 0.59 0.70
C ARG A 68 15.51 -0.89 0.97
N TYR A 69 14.32 -1.40 0.61
CA TYR A 69 13.97 -2.80 0.83
C TYR A 69 14.79 -3.75 -0.02
N ILE A 70 15.06 -3.41 -1.29
CA ILE A 70 15.96 -4.18 -2.17
C ILE A 70 17.35 -4.25 -1.54
N PHE A 71 17.92 -3.11 -1.14
CA PHE A 71 19.23 -3.08 -0.49
C PHE A 71 19.28 -3.96 0.77
N GLN A 72 18.27 -3.84 1.65
CA GLN A 72 18.18 -4.65 2.87
C GLN A 72 18.04 -6.14 2.54
N MET A 73 17.21 -6.50 1.56
CA MET A 73 17.03 -7.89 1.16
C MET A 73 18.31 -8.50 0.59
N THR A 74 19.06 -7.78 -0.25
CA THR A 74 20.36 -8.26 -0.74
C THR A 74 21.32 -8.61 0.40
N GLN A 75 21.39 -7.78 1.46
CA GLN A 75 22.21 -8.09 2.64
C GLN A 75 21.75 -9.36 3.37
N TYR A 76 20.44 -9.60 3.44
CA TYR A 76 19.91 -10.83 4.04
C TYR A 76 20.19 -12.07 3.19
N GLN A 77 20.16 -11.96 1.85
CA GLN A 77 20.45 -13.09 0.95
C GLN A 77 21.84 -13.69 1.16
N ASP A 78 22.81 -12.88 1.57
CA ASP A 78 24.17 -13.31 1.87
C ASP A 78 24.33 -14.01 3.24
N SER A 79 23.29 -13.97 4.08
CA SER A 79 23.29 -14.62 5.39
C SER A 79 23.13 -16.14 5.28
N SER A 80 23.92 -16.87 6.07
CA SER A 80 23.87 -18.34 6.15
C SER A 80 22.56 -18.90 6.72
N MET A 81 21.71 -18.06 7.33
CA MET A 81 20.44 -18.47 7.93
C MET A 81 19.22 -18.26 7.01
N VAL A 82 19.41 -17.75 5.79
CA VAL A 82 18.31 -17.43 4.88
C VAL A 82 17.98 -18.60 3.96
N ASN A 83 16.68 -18.85 3.78
CA ASN A 83 16.19 -19.78 2.78
C ASN A 83 16.46 -19.20 1.38
N LYS A 84 17.49 -19.74 0.72
CA LYS A 84 17.97 -19.28 -0.59
C LYS A 84 16.99 -19.51 -1.75
N GLU A 85 16.05 -20.44 -1.62
CA GLU A 85 15.02 -20.66 -2.63
C GLU A 85 13.98 -19.53 -2.57
N ARG A 86 13.43 -19.28 -1.37
CA ARG A 86 12.46 -18.20 -1.16
C ARG A 86 13.03 -16.82 -1.46
N ALA A 87 14.30 -16.62 -1.14
CA ALA A 87 15.02 -15.38 -1.39
C ALA A 87 15.19 -15.04 -2.88
N LYS A 88 15.19 -16.02 -3.79
CA LYS A 88 15.29 -15.79 -5.25
C LYS A 88 13.96 -15.43 -5.91
N GLU A 89 12.83 -15.71 -5.24
CA GLU A 89 11.48 -15.43 -5.72
C GLU A 89 11.02 -13.98 -5.45
N ILE A 90 11.74 -13.28 -4.57
CA ILE A 90 11.46 -11.92 -4.09
C ILE A 90 12.45 -10.95 -4.74
#